data_AF-A0A933LVU6-F1
#
_entry.id   AF-A0A933LVU6-F1
#
_cell.length_a   1.000
_cell.length_b   1.000
_cell.length_c   1.000
_cell.angle_alpha   90.00
_cell.angle_beta   90.00
_cell.angle_gamma   90.00
#
_symmetry.space_group_name_H-M   'P 1'
#
loop_
_entity.id
_entity.type
_entity.pdbx_description
1 polymer ?
#
loop_
_entity_poly.entity_id
_entity_poly.type
_entity_poly.pdbx_seq_one_letter_code
_entity_poly.pdbx_strand_id
1 'polypeptide(L)'
;MRALSSLALVAVILLGAAVPCQAAPPPGDVDGDCAITLVDLCLLYQMVLGLADPTPAADLNGDGAVNVADIVWFLKFAYPDAKGDTNGDGLIDRADYRYAERQVFSDAPDPDADLNNDGEVNVTDLVIMAKILEAIESGW
;
A
#
# COMPACT_ATOMS: atom_id res chain seq x y z
N MET A 1 -51.81 -7.46 29.39
CA MET A 1 -50.86 -8.59 29.54
C MET A 1 -49.46 -8.01 29.56
N ARG A 2 -48.70 -8.29 30.61
CA ARG A 2 -47.33 -7.79 30.81
C ARG A 2 -46.37 -8.57 29.91
N ALA A 3 -45.54 -7.86 29.17
CA ALA A 3 -44.23 -8.34 28.74
C ALA A 3 -43.25 -7.16 28.81
N LEU A 4 -42.53 -7.08 29.94
CA LEU A 4 -41.15 -6.60 29.97
C LEU A 4 -40.37 -7.55 29.04
N SER A 5 -39.45 -7.16 28.16
CA SER A 5 -38.25 -6.36 28.37
C SER A 5 -37.53 -6.19 27.03
N SER A 6 -37.15 -4.97 26.64
CA SER A 6 -36.08 -4.73 25.64
C SER A 6 -35.15 -3.61 26.11
N LEU A 7 -34.83 -3.68 27.41
CA LEU A 7 -33.78 -2.89 28.04
C LEU A 7 -32.41 -3.49 27.67
N ALA A 8 -32.00 -3.42 26.39
CA ALA A 8 -30.63 -3.80 25.98
C ALA A 8 -30.18 -3.25 24.61
N LEU A 9 -31.06 -2.55 23.89
CA LEU A 9 -30.76 -2.00 22.56
C LEU A 9 -31.50 -0.65 22.55
N VAL A 10 -30.93 0.49 22.87
CA VAL A 10 -29.97 1.26 22.08
C VAL A 10 -29.58 2.43 23.00
N ALA A 11 -28.58 2.23 23.86
CA ALA A 11 -28.03 3.30 24.72
C ALA A 11 -26.54 3.53 24.42
N VAL A 12 -26.11 3.29 23.17
CA VAL A 12 -24.75 3.56 22.69
C VAL A 12 -24.83 4.30 21.35
N ILE A 13 -25.47 5.46 21.35
CA ILE A 13 -25.31 6.46 20.28
C ILE A 13 -25.24 7.85 20.93
N LEU A 14 -24.29 8.05 21.84
CA LEU A 14 -23.98 9.35 22.45
C LEU A 14 -22.52 9.37 22.92
N LEU A 15 -21.59 9.39 21.98
CA LEU A 15 -20.18 9.88 22.06
C LEU A 15 -19.49 9.37 20.79
N GLY A 16 -18.92 10.28 19.99
CA GLY A 16 -18.41 10.02 18.64
C GLY A 16 -17.61 8.72 18.54
N ALA A 17 -18.21 7.70 17.92
CA ALA A 17 -17.57 6.42 17.74
C ALA A 17 -16.42 6.61 16.73
N ALA A 18 -15.19 6.60 17.22
CA ALA A 18 -14.07 6.13 16.44
C ALA A 18 -14.50 4.79 15.84
N VAL A 19 -14.38 4.65 14.52
CA VAL A 19 -14.54 3.34 13.88
C VAL A 19 -13.54 2.44 14.59
N PRO A 20 -13.99 1.45 15.39
CA PRO A 20 -13.03 0.61 16.09
C PRO A 20 -12.25 -0.13 15.01
N CYS A 21 -10.91 -0.04 15.05
CA CYS A 21 -10.04 -0.95 14.32
C CYS A 21 -10.62 -2.36 14.37
N GLN A 22 -10.49 -3.12 13.28
CA GLN A 22 -10.60 -4.57 13.39
C GLN A 22 -9.74 -5.07 14.57
N ALA A 23 -10.05 -6.27 15.08
CA ALA A 23 -9.43 -6.84 16.29
C ALA A 23 -7.87 -6.88 16.29
N ALA A 24 -7.22 -6.57 15.16
CA ALA A 24 -5.83 -6.15 15.06
C ALA A 24 -5.72 -4.95 14.08
N PRO A 25 -4.89 -3.93 14.37
CA PRO A 25 -4.49 -2.92 13.40
C PRO A 25 -3.90 -3.58 12.15
N PRO A 26 -4.18 -3.07 10.93
CA PRO A 26 -3.56 -3.61 9.74
C PRO A 26 -2.03 -3.42 9.79
N PRO A 27 -1.23 -4.31 9.18
CA PRO A 27 0.21 -4.08 9.04
C PRO A 27 0.48 -2.71 8.42
N GLY A 28 1.32 -1.91 9.07
CA GLY A 28 1.64 -0.56 8.63
C GLY A 28 0.74 0.54 9.18
N ASP A 29 -0.29 0.24 9.96
CA ASP A 29 -0.94 1.21 10.85
C ASP A 29 -0.06 1.37 12.11
N VAL A 30 0.88 2.30 12.02
CA VAL A 30 1.96 2.46 13.00
C VAL A 30 1.49 3.33 14.17
N ASP A 31 0.55 4.24 13.95
CA ASP A 31 -0.01 5.11 15.00
C ASP A 31 -1.30 4.57 15.65
N GLY A 32 -1.90 3.52 15.09
CA GLY A 32 -3.03 2.79 15.63
C GLY A 32 -4.38 3.48 15.39
N ASP A 33 -4.47 4.38 14.41
CA ASP A 33 -5.68 5.12 14.08
C ASP A 33 -6.60 4.41 13.08
N CYS A 34 -6.20 3.21 12.63
CA CYS A 34 -6.92 2.35 11.69
C CYS A 34 -6.95 2.85 10.25
N ALA A 35 -6.12 3.83 9.91
CA ALA A 35 -5.80 4.21 8.55
C ALA A 35 -4.34 3.90 8.25
N ILE A 36 -4.03 3.80 6.96
CA ILE A 36 -2.64 3.70 6.51
C ILE A 36 -2.39 4.93 5.67
N THR A 37 -1.52 5.79 6.16
CA THR A 37 -1.31 7.14 5.64
C THR A 37 0.16 7.52 5.63
N LEU A 38 0.47 8.72 5.14
CA LEU A 38 1.81 9.30 5.26
C LEU A 38 2.21 9.59 6.72
N VAL A 39 1.27 9.64 7.66
CA VAL A 39 1.58 9.81 9.09
C VAL A 39 2.27 8.54 9.61
N ASP A 40 1.77 7.37 9.24
CA ASP A 40 2.39 6.08 9.54
C ASP A 40 3.79 5.97 8.96
N LEU A 41 3.97 6.39 7.71
CA LEU A 41 5.30 6.43 7.08
C LEU A 41 6.26 7.37 7.82
N CYS A 42 5.79 8.54 8.26
CA CYS A 42 6.62 9.48 9.02
C CYS A 42 7.00 8.91 10.39
N LEU A 43 6.09 8.18 11.05
CA LEU A 43 6.34 7.54 12.33
C LEU A 43 7.30 6.35 12.18
N LEU A 44 7.10 5.52 11.15
CA LEU A 44 8.02 4.45 10.76
C LEU A 44 9.43 4.99 10.50
N TYR A 45 9.55 6.07 9.76
CA TYR A 45 10.84 6.75 9.52
C TYR A 45 11.51 7.20 10.82
N GLN A 46 10.74 7.76 11.76
CA GLN A 46 11.27 8.14 13.08
C GLN A 46 11.77 6.92 13.87
N MET A 47 11.08 5.77 13.81
CA MET A 47 11.53 4.53 14.44
C MET A 47 12.83 4.02 13.84
N VAL A 48 12.95 4.02 12.50
CA VAL A 48 14.17 3.62 11.79
C VAL A 48 15.37 4.52 12.15
N LEU A 49 15.13 5.81 12.42
CA LEU A 49 16.16 6.74 12.89
C LEU A 49 16.45 6.66 14.40
N GLY A 50 15.71 5.84 15.16
CA GLY A 50 15.81 5.78 16.63
C GLY A 50 15.29 7.03 17.34
N LEU A 51 14.41 7.79 16.70
CA LEU A 51 13.73 8.97 17.26
C LEU A 51 12.39 8.62 17.92
N ALA A 52 11.88 7.41 17.68
CA ALA A 52 10.70 6.83 18.30
C ALA A 52 10.93 5.35 18.64
N ASP A 53 10.23 4.83 19.65
CA ASP A 53 10.31 3.42 20.01
C ASP A 53 9.59 2.55 18.98
N PRO A 54 10.19 1.46 18.46
CA PRO A 54 9.54 0.57 17.50
C PRO A 54 8.27 -0.10 18.04
N THR A 55 7.24 -0.20 17.21
CA THR A 55 6.02 -0.98 17.50
C THR A 55 6.02 -2.30 16.72
N PRO A 56 5.27 -3.33 17.14
CA PRO A 56 5.11 -4.56 16.35
C PRO A 56 4.52 -4.33 14.95
N ALA A 57 3.76 -3.24 14.74
CA ALA A 57 3.19 -2.90 13.45
C ALA A 57 4.22 -2.33 12.45
N ALA A 58 5.41 -1.98 12.93
CA ALA A 58 6.49 -1.40 12.12
C ALA A 58 7.44 -2.45 11.51
N ASP A 59 7.41 -3.70 11.96
CA ASP A 59 8.14 -4.83 11.36
C ASP A 59 7.30 -5.43 10.24
N LEU A 60 7.38 -4.82 9.05
CA LEU A 60 6.51 -5.10 7.91
C LEU A 60 7.01 -6.27 7.08
N ASN A 61 8.31 -6.55 7.13
CA ASN A 61 8.90 -7.70 6.45
C ASN A 61 8.96 -8.97 7.33
N GLY A 62 8.71 -8.83 8.64
CA GLY A 62 8.67 -9.93 9.61
C GLY A 62 10.04 -10.51 9.97
N ASP A 63 11.12 -9.73 9.80
CA ASP A 63 12.50 -10.16 10.10
C ASP A 63 12.92 -9.90 11.56
N GLY A 64 12.07 -9.21 12.33
CA GLY A 64 12.28 -8.87 13.73
C GLY A 64 13.07 -7.59 13.98
N ALA A 65 13.44 -6.83 12.93
CA ALA A 65 14.19 -5.59 13.04
C ALA A 65 13.54 -4.46 12.25
N VAL A 66 13.07 -3.41 12.95
CA VAL A 66 12.53 -2.21 12.29
C VAL A 66 13.65 -1.37 11.67
N ASN A 67 13.74 -1.37 10.34
CA ASN A 67 14.79 -0.72 9.57
C ASN A 67 14.29 -0.19 8.21
N VAL A 68 15.22 0.26 7.34
CA VAL A 68 14.88 0.82 6.02
C VAL A 68 14.13 -0.18 5.13
N ALA A 69 14.33 -1.49 5.31
CA ALA A 69 13.58 -2.52 4.61
C ALA A 69 12.07 -2.39 4.88
N ASP A 70 11.65 -2.09 6.11
CA ASP A 70 10.24 -1.91 6.44
C ASP A 70 9.63 -0.70 5.75
N ILE A 71 10.39 0.39 5.56
CA ILE A 71 9.93 1.55 4.76
C ILE A 71 9.67 1.13 3.32
N VAL A 72 10.55 0.31 2.74
CA VAL A 72 10.34 -0.22 1.38
C VAL A 72 9.08 -1.09 1.34
N TRP A 73 8.89 -1.98 2.31
CA TRP A 73 7.67 -2.78 2.42
C TRP A 73 6.41 -1.93 2.61
N PHE A 74 6.50 -0.85 3.39
CA PHE A 74 5.41 0.11 3.58
C PHE A 74 4.96 0.67 2.24
N LEU A 75 5.90 1.15 1.43
CA LEU A 75 5.59 1.74 0.14
C LEU A 75 4.98 0.72 -0.82
N LYS A 76 5.48 -0.52 -0.84
CA LYS A 76 4.93 -1.60 -1.67
C LYS A 76 3.47 -1.90 -1.34
N PHE A 77 3.12 -2.00 -0.05
CA PHE A 77 1.77 -2.37 0.32
C PHE A 77 0.80 -1.18 0.30
N ALA A 78 1.26 0.02 0.70
CA ALA A 78 0.41 1.22 0.79
C ALA A 78 0.20 1.87 -0.59
N TYR A 79 1.12 1.62 -1.52
CA TYR A 79 1.08 2.10 -2.90
C TYR A 79 1.37 0.94 -3.86
N PRO A 80 0.51 -0.11 -3.90
CA PRO A 80 0.72 -1.27 -4.78
C PRO A 80 0.69 -0.86 -6.26
N ASP A 81 -0.05 0.20 -6.57
CA ASP A 81 -0.14 0.78 -7.91
C ASP A 81 0.98 1.80 -8.17
N ALA A 82 2.19 1.60 -7.60
CA ALA A 82 3.35 2.40 -7.94
C ALA A 82 3.63 2.25 -9.44
N LYS A 83 3.00 3.14 -10.23
CA LYS A 83 2.96 3.07 -11.69
C LYS A 83 4.36 2.81 -12.22
N GLY A 84 4.55 1.66 -12.86
CA GLY A 84 5.84 1.22 -13.40
C GLY A 84 6.33 -0.13 -12.86
N ASP A 85 5.98 -0.55 -11.64
CA ASP A 85 6.31 -1.91 -11.14
C ASP A 85 5.31 -2.94 -11.68
N THR A 86 5.30 -3.13 -12.99
CA THR A 86 4.32 -3.99 -13.65
C THR A 86 4.51 -5.48 -13.33
N ASN A 87 5.67 -5.89 -12.80
CA ASN A 87 5.95 -7.29 -12.48
C ASN A 87 5.78 -7.63 -10.98
N GLY A 88 5.64 -6.62 -10.12
CA GLY A 88 5.34 -6.75 -8.69
C GLY A 88 6.54 -7.14 -7.82
N ASP A 89 7.78 -6.97 -8.29
CA ASP A 89 8.97 -7.25 -7.50
C ASP A 89 9.38 -6.09 -6.56
N GLY A 90 8.76 -4.92 -6.75
CA GLY A 90 8.95 -3.71 -5.97
C GLY A 90 10.19 -2.92 -6.34
N LEU A 91 10.78 -3.18 -7.49
CA LEU A 91 11.72 -2.31 -8.19
C LEU A 91 11.06 -1.85 -9.49
N ILE A 92 11.35 -0.63 -9.92
CA ILE A 92 10.92 -0.16 -11.24
C ILE A 92 12.16 -0.18 -12.14
N ASP A 93 12.28 -1.21 -12.98
CA ASP A 93 13.46 -1.45 -13.81
C ASP A 93 13.15 -2.09 -15.20
N ARG A 94 14.20 -2.59 -15.86
CA ARG A 94 14.09 -3.20 -17.20
C ARG A 94 13.18 -4.45 -17.20
N ALA A 95 13.07 -5.16 -16.08
CA ALA A 95 12.23 -6.34 -15.94
C ALA A 95 10.75 -5.96 -16.13
N ASP A 96 10.32 -4.80 -15.65
CA ASP A 96 8.97 -4.28 -15.85
C ASP A 96 8.69 -3.96 -17.30
N TYR A 97 9.63 -3.31 -17.99
CA TYR A 97 9.48 -3.10 -19.45
C TYR A 97 9.27 -4.42 -20.18
N ARG A 98 10.03 -5.47 -19.82
CA ARG A 98 9.88 -6.80 -20.44
C ARG A 98 8.58 -7.48 -20.03
N TYR A 99 8.09 -7.23 -18.82
CA TYR A 99 6.80 -7.72 -18.38
C TYR A 99 5.68 -7.05 -19.17
N ALA A 100 5.61 -5.72 -19.16
CA ALA A 100 4.64 -4.93 -19.92
C ALA A 100 4.67 -5.29 -21.41
N GLU A 101 5.87 -5.46 -22.00
CA GLU A 101 6.02 -5.86 -23.41
C GLU A 101 5.33 -7.20 -23.71
N ARG A 102 5.37 -8.16 -22.79
CA ARG A 102 4.63 -9.43 -22.94
C ARG A 102 3.13 -9.24 -22.81
N GLN A 103 2.68 -8.33 -21.93
CA GLN A 103 1.25 -8.08 -21.71
C GLN A 103 0.56 -7.48 -22.94
N VAL A 104 1.25 -6.64 -23.73
CA VAL A 104 0.72 -6.08 -24.99
C VAL A 104 0.30 -7.15 -26.00
N PHE A 105 0.90 -8.34 -25.94
CA PHE A 105 0.59 -9.47 -26.84
C PHE A 105 -0.20 -10.58 -26.13
N SER A 106 -0.67 -10.36 -24.90
CA SER A 106 -1.44 -11.34 -24.14
C SER A 106 -2.92 -11.29 -24.52
N ASP A 107 -3.56 -12.47 -24.61
CA ASP A 107 -5.02 -12.57 -24.78
C ASP A 107 -5.79 -12.21 -23.49
N ALA A 108 -5.09 -12.19 -22.35
CA ALA A 108 -5.61 -11.78 -21.05
C ALA A 108 -4.52 -10.94 -20.36
N PRO A 109 -4.34 -9.68 -20.77
CA PRO A 109 -3.31 -8.82 -20.20
C PRO A 109 -3.61 -8.54 -18.73
N ASP A 110 -2.54 -8.43 -17.96
CA ASP A 110 -2.58 -7.94 -16.60
C ASP A 110 -3.09 -6.48 -16.58
N PRO A 111 -4.19 -6.16 -15.87
CA PRO A 111 -4.68 -4.79 -15.75
C PRO A 111 -3.64 -3.81 -15.20
N ASP A 112 -2.67 -4.28 -14.41
CA ASP A 112 -1.63 -3.43 -13.83
C ASP A 112 -0.62 -2.94 -14.90
N ALA A 113 -0.65 -3.52 -16.11
CA ALA A 113 0.11 -3.06 -17.25
C ALA A 113 -0.57 -1.92 -18.05
N ASP A 114 -1.80 -1.52 -17.72
CA ASP A 114 -2.48 -0.33 -18.26
C ASP A 114 -1.98 0.92 -17.51
N LEU A 115 -0.90 1.52 -18.01
CA LEU A 115 -0.21 2.61 -17.32
C LEU A 115 -0.87 3.97 -17.55
N ASN A 116 -1.67 4.12 -18.63
CA ASN A 116 -2.41 5.34 -18.92
C ASN A 116 -3.88 5.31 -18.41
N ASN A 117 -4.34 4.16 -17.92
CA ASN A 117 -5.69 3.88 -17.44
C ASN A 117 -6.77 4.11 -18.52
N ASP A 118 -6.48 3.79 -19.79
CA ASP A 118 -7.44 3.92 -20.90
C ASP A 118 -8.29 2.67 -21.12
N GLY A 119 -7.99 1.59 -20.39
CA GLY A 119 -8.71 0.31 -20.45
C GLY A 119 -8.14 -0.68 -21.47
N GLU A 120 -7.06 -0.34 -22.19
CA GLU A 120 -6.39 -1.22 -23.15
C GLU A 120 -4.88 -1.28 -22.89
N VAL A 121 -4.36 -2.46 -22.57
CA VAL A 121 -2.90 -2.68 -22.51
C VAL A 121 -2.32 -2.74 -23.92
N ASN A 122 -1.61 -1.69 -24.34
CA ASN A 122 -1.07 -1.56 -25.68
C ASN A 122 0.31 -0.87 -25.73
N VAL A 123 0.79 -0.57 -26.95
CA VAL A 123 2.12 0.05 -27.14
C VAL A 123 2.25 1.44 -26.50
N THR A 124 1.14 2.12 -26.23
CA THR A 124 1.11 3.41 -25.53
C THR A 124 1.59 3.25 -24.09
N ASP A 125 1.27 2.15 -23.43
CA ASP A 125 1.76 1.83 -22.09
C ASP A 125 3.27 1.59 -22.10
N LEU A 126 3.81 0.92 -23.14
CA LEU A 126 5.26 0.75 -23.28
C LEU A 126 5.99 2.08 -23.44
N VAL A 127 5.37 3.07 -24.09
CA VAL A 127 5.94 4.43 -24.17
C VAL A 127 5.99 5.08 -22.79
N ILE A 128 4.97 4.88 -21.95
CA ILE A 128 4.96 5.38 -20.57
C ILE A 128 6.03 4.66 -19.74
N MET A 129 6.12 3.33 -19.85
CA MET A 129 7.13 2.53 -19.17
C MET A 129 8.55 2.97 -19.54
N ALA A 130 8.81 3.22 -20.83
CA ALA A 130 10.10 3.74 -21.28
C ALA A 130 10.43 5.12 -20.66
N LYS A 131 9.45 6.01 -20.55
CA LYS A 131 9.63 7.34 -19.91
C LYS A 131 9.87 7.23 -18.42
N ILE A 132 9.19 6.32 -17.74
CA ILE A 132 9.42 6.04 -16.31
C ILE A 132 10.87 5.58 -16.12
N LEU A 133 11.34 4.64 -16.94
CA LEU A 133 12.73 4.17 -16.87
C LEU A 133 13.74 5.27 -17.20
N GLU A 134 13.46 6.11 -18.20
CA GLU A 134 14.30 7.26 -18.53
C GLU A 134 14.40 8.25 -17.35
N ALA A 135 13.27 8.55 -16.69
CA ALA A 135 13.26 9.42 -15.51
C ALA A 135 14.14 8.86 -14.38
N ILE A 136 13.98 7.57 -14.06
CA ILE A 136 14.75 6.87 -13.03
C ILE A 136 16.24 6.82 -13.38
N GLU A 137 16.59 6.44 -14.62
CA GLU A 137 17.99 6.37 -15.09
C GLU A 137 18.64 7.76 -15.16
N SER A 138 17.86 8.82 -15.39
CA SER A 138 18.35 10.20 -15.45
C SER A 138 18.47 10.88 -14.07
N GLY A 139 17.81 10.34 -13.04
CA GLY A 139 17.84 10.86 -11.67
C GLY A 139 16.99 12.12 -11.44
N TRP A 140 15.90 12.29 -12.18
CA TRP A 140 15.00 13.46 -12.11
C TRP A 140 13.54 13.08 -11.92
#